data_AF-A0A3D1QW61-F1
#
_entry.id   AF-A0A3D1QW61-F1
#
_cell.length_a   1.000
_cell.length_b   1.000
_cell.length_c   1.000
_cell.angle_alpha   90.00
_cell.angle_beta   90.00
_cell.angle_gamma   90.00
#
_symmetry.space_group_name_H-M   'P 1'
#
loop_
_entity.id
_entity.type
_entity.pdbx_description
1 polymer ?
#
loop_
_entity_poly.entity_id
_entity_poly.type
_entity_poly.pdbx_seq_one_letter_code
_entity_poly.pdbx_strand_id
1 'polypeptide(L)' 'PLVKRVLPEGWFDERTRFFLNPAGSFVEGGPAIDTGVTGRKIVVDTYGGAAPHGGGAFSGKDPTKVD' A
#
# COMPACT_ATOMS: atom_id res chain seq x y z
N PRO A 1 -17.53 -9.31 -5.84
CA PRO A 1 -16.65 -8.34 -5.13
C PRO A 1 -15.24 -8.38 -5.73
N LEU A 2 -14.60 -7.22 -5.99
CA LEU A 2 -13.24 -7.16 -6.52
C LEU A 2 -12.27 -8.03 -5.70
N VAL A 3 -12.42 -7.99 -4.37
CA VAL A 3 -11.60 -8.73 -3.40
C VAL A 3 -11.58 -10.25 -3.66
N LYS A 4 -12.69 -10.87 -4.11
CA LYS A 4 -12.74 -12.31 -4.42
C LYS A 4 -12.01 -12.71 -5.71
N ARG A 5 -11.66 -11.74 -6.57
CA ARG A 5 -10.98 -11.99 -7.85
C ARG A 5 -9.45 -11.96 -7.74
N VAL A 6 -8.92 -11.36 -6.66
CA VAL A 6 -7.47 -11.11 -6.49
C VAL A 6 -6.79 -12.12 -5.56
N LEU A 7 -7.54 -12.73 -4.64
CA LEU A 7 -7.01 -13.75 -3.74
C LEU A 7 -7.33 -15.16 -4.24
N PRO A 8 -6.47 -16.15 -3.97
CA PRO A 8 -6.72 -17.53 -4.37
C PRO A 8 -8.00 -18.10 -3.76
N GLU A 9 -8.53 -19.12 -4.41
CA GLU A 9 -9.68 -19.85 -3.89
C GLU A 9 -9.36 -20.48 -2.51
N GLY A 10 -10.34 -20.50 -1.61
CA GLY A 10 -10.17 -21.04 -0.25
C GLY A 10 -9.50 -20.11 0.77
N TRP A 11 -9.04 -18.92 0.36
CA TRP A 11 -8.45 -17.93 1.29
C TRP A 11 -9.49 -17.11 2.08
N PHE A 12 -10.77 -17.40 1.87
CA PHE A 12 -11.89 -16.81 2.61
C PHE A 12 -12.71 -17.91 3.27
N ASP A 13 -13.20 -17.60 4.45
CA ASP A 13 -14.19 -18.40 5.18
C ASP A 13 -15.37 -17.53 5.63
N GLU A 14 -16.38 -18.14 6.25
CA GLU A 14 -17.57 -17.45 6.76
C GLU A 14 -17.24 -16.44 7.89
N ARG A 15 -16.05 -16.53 8.49
CA ARG A 15 -15.60 -15.64 9.57
C ARG A 15 -14.79 -14.45 9.05
N THR A 16 -14.46 -14.44 7.77
CA THR A 16 -13.68 -13.36 7.15
C THR A 16 -14.44 -12.05 7.27
N ARG A 17 -13.80 -11.05 7.88
CA ARG A 17 -14.37 -9.72 8.06
C ARG A 17 -13.95 -8.81 6.91
N PHE A 18 -14.93 -8.17 6.27
CA PHE A 18 -14.68 -7.16 5.25
C PHE A 18 -14.92 -5.77 5.85
N PHE A 19 -13.88 -4.93 5.81
CA PHE A 19 -13.96 -3.54 6.24
C PHE A 19 -14.02 -2.66 4.98
N LEU A 20 -15.22 -2.34 4.52
CA LEU A 20 -15.43 -1.44 3.39
C LEU A 20 -15.71 -0.04 3.92
N ASN A 21 -14.85 0.92 3.57
CA ASN A 21 -14.95 2.32 3.99
C ASN A 21 -15.33 2.48 5.47
N PRO A 22 -14.54 1.90 6.42
CA PRO A 22 -14.88 1.92 7.84
C PRO A 22 -14.92 3.34 8.43
N ALA A 23 -14.20 4.30 7.82
CA ALA A 23 -14.23 5.72 8.18
C ALA A 23 -15.45 6.47 7.61
N GLY A 24 -16.32 5.80 6.86
CA GLY A 24 -17.48 6.41 6.21
C GLY A 24 -17.18 6.94 4.81
N SER A 25 -17.83 8.05 4.45
CA SER A 25 -17.76 8.62 3.11
C SER A 25 -16.36 9.15 2.79
N PHE A 26 -15.86 8.87 1.58
CA PHE A 26 -14.56 9.34 1.11
C PHE A 26 -14.75 10.03 -0.24
N VAL A 27 -15.18 11.31 -0.19
CA VAL A 27 -15.55 12.11 -1.37
C VAL A 27 -14.39 12.97 -1.84
N GLU A 28 -13.74 13.67 -0.91
CA GLU A 28 -12.54 14.47 -1.17
C GLU A 28 -11.30 13.63 -0.90
N GLY A 29 -10.26 13.72 -1.72
CA GLY A 29 -9.07 12.88 -1.63
C GLY A 29 -7.89 13.41 -2.43
N GLY A 30 -6.77 12.69 -2.37
CA GLY A 30 -5.55 13.04 -3.08
C GLY A 30 -4.82 14.25 -2.47
N PRO A 31 -3.98 14.95 -3.27
CA PRO A 31 -3.10 16.01 -2.77
C PRO A 31 -3.82 17.21 -2.13
N ALA A 32 -5.12 17.37 -2.42
CA ALA A 32 -5.94 18.45 -1.85
C ALA A 32 -6.09 18.34 -0.33
N ILE A 33 -6.02 17.12 0.23
CA ILE A 33 -6.24 16.87 1.66
C ILE A 33 -5.13 16.06 2.34
N ASP A 34 -4.15 15.54 1.59
CA ASP A 34 -2.99 14.81 2.13
C ASP A 34 -1.72 15.14 1.33
N THR A 35 -0.73 15.73 2.01
CA THR A 35 0.52 16.13 1.35
C THR A 35 1.41 14.92 1.11
N GLY A 36 1.58 14.57 -0.17
CA GLY A 36 2.51 13.54 -0.60
C GLY A 36 3.94 14.06 -0.78
N VAL A 37 4.93 13.27 -0.40
CA VAL A 37 6.34 13.49 -0.75
C VAL A 37 7.00 12.18 -1.18
N THR A 38 7.96 12.27 -2.11
CA THR A 38 8.71 11.12 -2.64
C THR A 38 9.39 10.33 -1.53
N GLY A 39 9.40 9.00 -1.63
CA GLY A 39 10.13 8.13 -0.69
C GLY A 39 9.44 7.91 0.66
N ARG A 40 8.13 8.15 0.78
CA ARG A 40 7.37 7.94 2.03
C ARG A 40 6.55 6.66 2.07
N LYS A 41 6.71 5.78 1.09
CA LYS A 41 6.04 4.48 1.00
C LYS A 41 7.02 3.31 0.79
N ILE A 42 8.28 3.44 1.22
CA ILE A 42 9.35 2.46 0.98
C ILE A 42 9.06 1.01 1.45
N VAL A 43 8.23 0.84 2.47
CA VAL A 43 7.81 -0.51 2.92
C VAL A 43 6.77 -1.13 1.99
N VAL A 44 5.90 -0.30 1.39
CA VAL A 44 4.94 -0.72 0.37
C VAL A 44 5.66 -1.04 -0.95
N ASP A 45 6.70 -0.27 -1.28
CA ASP A 45 7.51 -0.46 -2.50
C ASP A 45 8.36 -1.75 -2.47
N THR A 46 8.48 -2.41 -1.31
CA THR A 46 9.35 -3.58 -1.12
C THR A 46 8.59 -4.80 -0.63
N TYR A 47 8.80 -5.19 0.63
CA TYR A 47 8.42 -6.51 1.14
C TYR A 47 7.20 -6.47 2.07
N GLY A 48 6.48 -5.33 2.15
CA GLY A 48 5.31 -5.20 3.01
C GLY A 48 5.59 -5.45 4.49
N GLY A 49 6.83 -5.24 4.94
CA GLY A 49 7.28 -5.51 6.30
C GLY A 49 7.74 -6.95 6.57
N ALA A 50 7.71 -7.84 5.57
CA ALA A 50 8.18 -9.23 5.71
C ALA A 50 9.71 -9.35 5.87
N ALA A 51 10.47 -8.32 5.51
CA ALA A 51 11.92 -8.28 5.65
C ALA A 51 12.41 -6.86 6.03
N PRO A 52 13.59 -6.74 6.66
CA PRO A 52 14.20 -5.45 6.96
C PRO A 52 14.46 -4.63 5.68
N HIS A 53 14.39 -3.32 5.81
CA HIS A 53 14.60 -2.37 4.72
C HIS A 53 15.74 -1.41 5.08
N GLY A 54 16.68 -1.16 4.16
CA GLY A 54 17.87 -0.34 4.42
C GLY A 54 17.61 1.16 4.60
N GLY A 55 16.43 1.63 4.16
CA GLY A 55 15.91 2.98 4.43
C GLY A 55 15.94 3.93 3.23
N GLY A 56 16.64 3.59 2.15
CA GLY A 56 16.68 4.36 0.92
C GLY A 56 15.36 4.32 0.15
N ALA A 57 14.88 5.47 -0.34
CA ALA A 57 13.80 5.51 -1.32
C ALA A 57 14.30 5.17 -2.73
N PHE A 58 13.45 4.61 -3.60
CA PHE A 58 13.85 4.31 -4.99
C PHE A 58 13.53 5.47 -5.96
N SER A 59 12.30 5.97 -5.93
CA SER A 59 11.82 6.95 -6.92
C SER A 59 12.61 8.26 -6.89
N GLY A 60 12.90 8.80 -8.08
CA GLY A 60 13.59 10.08 -8.25
C GLY A 60 15.12 9.98 -8.23
N LYS A 61 15.68 8.78 -8.06
CA LYS A 61 17.12 8.54 -8.16
C LYS A 61 17.47 8.01 -9.54
N ASP A 62 18.57 8.49 -10.10
CA ASP A 62 19.19 7.84 -11.25
C ASP A 62 19.89 6.53 -10.80
N PRO A 63 20.12 5.57 -11.72
CA PRO A 63 20.56 4.22 -11.36
C PRO A 63 22.01 4.15 -10.85
N THR A 64 22.71 5.29 -10.70
CA THR A 64 24.04 5.31 -10.04
C THR A 64 23.93 5.30 -8.52
N LYS A 65 22.74 5.54 -7.94
CA LYS A 65 22.55 5.59 -6.48
C LYS A 65 22.43 4.16 -5.96
N VAL A 66 23.22 3.85 -4.93
CA VAL A 66 23.34 2.52 -4.32
C VAL A 66 22.18 2.13 -3.40
N ASP A 67 21.26 3.07 -3.21
CA ASP A 67 20.10 2.92 -2.33
C ASP A 67 19.08 1.89 -2.83
#